data_AF-A0A6H2FWL6-F1
#
_entry.id   AF-A0A6H2FWL6-F1
#
_cell.length_a   1.000
_cell.length_b   1.000
_cell.length_c   1.000
_cell.angle_alpha   90.00
_cell.angle_beta   90.00
_cell.angle_gamma   90.00
#
_symmetry.space_group_name_H-M   'P 1'
#
loop_
_entity.id
_entity.type
_entity.pdbx_description
1 polymer ?
#
loop_
_entity_poly.entity_id
_entity_poly.type
_entity_poly.pdbx_seq_one_letter_code
_entity_poly.pdbx_strand_id
1 'polypeptide(L)' 'MKIHDILKKNNKDLENELLSLSREQFNLKIQLTSGNLKQTHLLKKSRRNIARIKTILSERKKKIIKLCKKK' A
#
# COMPACT_ATOMS: atom_id res chain seq x y z
N MET A 1 5.19 -5.58 -6.49
CA MET A 1 6.22 -5.29 -5.46
C MET A 1 6.42 -6.53 -4.62
N LYS A 2 7.69 -6.88 -4.34
CA LYS A 2 8.03 -7.97 -3.43
C LYS A 2 7.98 -7.44 -2.00
N ILE A 3 7.62 -8.31 -1.05
CA ILE A 3 7.41 -7.92 0.35
C ILE A 3 8.74 -7.50 1.01
N HIS A 4 9.85 -8.15 0.64
CA HIS A 4 11.19 -7.82 1.15
C HIS A 4 11.61 -6.37 0.89
N ASP A 5 11.23 -5.80 -0.25
CA ASP A 5 11.58 -4.42 -0.60
C ASP A 5 10.83 -3.40 0.27
N ILE A 6 9.61 -3.74 0.68
CA ILE A 6 8.76 -2.88 1.52
C ILE A 6 9.26 -2.88 2.98
N LEU A 7 9.79 -4.01 3.44
CA LEU A 7 10.34 -4.15 4.79
C LEU A 7 11.59 -3.29 5.03
N LYS A 8 12.41 -3.07 3.98
CA LYS A 8 13.65 -2.28 4.05
C LYS A 8 13.41 -0.76 4.09
N LYS A 9 12.21 -0.28 3.73
CA LYS A 9 11.88 1.15 3.66
C LYS A 9 11.51 1.73 5.02
N ASN A 10 11.78 3.03 5.20
CA ASN A 10 11.39 3.79 6.39
C ASN A 10 9.88 4.00 6.47
N ASN A 11 9.36 4.27 7.67
CA ASN A 11 7.93 4.53 7.89
C ASN A 11 7.41 5.71 7.05
N LYS A 12 8.17 6.81 6.98
CA LYS A 12 7.80 8.01 6.21
C LYS A 12 7.75 7.73 4.71
N ASP A 13 8.71 6.98 4.19
CA ASP A 13 8.76 6.61 2.77
C ASP A 13 7.58 5.72 2.38
N LEU A 14 7.17 4.80 3.28
CA LEU A 14 5.99 3.96 3.09
C LEU A 14 4.68 4.76 3.05
N GLU A 15 4.57 5.81 3.86
CA GLU A 15 3.40 6.70 3.84
C GLU A 15 3.33 7.52 2.53
N ASN A 16 4.47 8.03 2.07
CA ASN A 16 4.56 8.72 0.77
C ASN A 16 4.20 7.79 -0.40
N GLU A 17 4.67 6.54 -0.36
CA GLU A 17 4.35 5.53 -1.37
C GLU A 17 2.87 5.09 -1.32
N LEU A 18 2.26 5.10 -0.14
CA LEU A 18 0.82 4.86 0.01
C LEU A 18 -0.01 5.99 -0.65
N LEU A 19 0.44 7.24 -0.53
CA LEU A 19 -0.20 8.39 -1.16
C LEU A 19 -0.08 8.33 -2.68
N SER A 20 1.09 8.00 -3.21
CA SER A 20 1.28 7.86 -4.66
C SER A 20 0.42 6.74 -5.25
N LEU A 21 0.39 5.57 -4.61
CA LEU A 21 -0.43 4.44 -5.04
C LEU A 21 -1.94 4.72 -4.96
N SER A 22 -2.38 5.53 -3.97
CA SER A 22 -3.79 5.95 -3.87
C SER A 22 -4.20 6.86 -5.03
N ARG A 23 -3.32 7.80 -5.42
CA ARG A 23 -3.55 8.66 -6.59
C ARG A 23 -3.61 7.83 -7.88
N GLU A 24 -2.67 6.90 -8.05
CA GLU A 24 -2.67 5.97 -9.19
C GLU A 24 -3.97 5.16 -9.24
N GLN A 25 -4.41 4.63 -8.10
CA GLN A 25 -5.67 3.88 -8.01
C GLN A 25 -6.88 4.74 -8.43
N PHE A 26 -6.92 6.01 -8.02
CA PHE A 26 -7.99 6.94 -8.37
C PHE A 26 -8.03 7.21 -9.88
N ASN A 27 -6.87 7.46 -10.48
CA ASN A 27 -6.76 7.66 -11.93
C ASN A 27 -7.23 6.41 -12.70
N LEU A 28 -6.85 5.21 -12.25
CA LEU A 28 -7.30 3.95 -12.85
C LEU A 28 -8.82 3.74 -12.70
N LYS A 29 -9.43 4.20 -11.60
CA LYS A 29 -10.90 4.16 -11.44
C LYS A 29 -11.60 5.12 -12.40
N ILE A 30 -11.09 6.33 -12.57
CA ILE A 30 -11.63 7.31 -13.52
C ILE A 30 -11.55 6.73 -14.95
N GLN A 31 -10.40 6.19 -15.33
CA GLN A 31 -10.23 5.56 -16.64
C GLN A 31 -11.16 4.36 -16.86
N LEU A 32 -11.43 3.59 -15.80
CA LEU A 32 -12.40 2.48 -15.84
C LEU A 32 -13.81 3.02 -16.08
N THR A 33 -14.23 4.06 -15.34
CA THR A 33 -15.56 4.66 -15.51
C THR A 33 -15.75 5.30 -16.88
N SER A 34 -14.69 5.84 -17.47
CA SER A 34 -14.71 6.39 -18.83
C SER A 34 -14.72 5.32 -19.93
N GLY A 35 -14.65 4.02 -19.60
CA GLY A 35 -14.69 2.92 -20.58
C GLY A 35 -13.40 2.71 -21.40
N ASN A 36 -12.36 3.51 -21.17
CA ASN A 36 -11.12 3.50 -21.96
C ASN A 36 -10.02 2.61 -21.35
N LEU A 37 -10.28 1.92 -20.24
CA LEU A 37 -9.25 1.17 -19.52
C LEU A 37 -8.96 -0.20 -20.16
N LYS A 38 -7.88 -0.28 -20.94
CA LYS A 38 -7.41 -1.52 -21.59
C LYS A 38 -6.81 -2.55 -20.60
N GLN A 39 -6.30 -2.11 -19.45
CA GLN A 39 -5.54 -2.95 -18.51
C GLN A 39 -6.20 -3.06 -17.13
N THR A 40 -7.23 -3.89 -17.02
CA THR A 40 -8.00 -4.11 -15.76
C THR A 40 -7.18 -4.75 -14.64
N HIS A 41 -6.12 -5.50 -14.97
CA HIS A 41 -5.25 -6.16 -13.99
C HIS A 41 -4.48 -5.16 -13.12
N LEU A 42 -4.26 -3.92 -13.59
CA LEU A 42 -3.57 -2.87 -12.83
C LEU A 42 -4.35 -2.45 -11.58
N LEU A 43 -5.69 -2.42 -11.65
CA LEU A 43 -6.55 -2.17 -10.49
C LEU A 43 -6.34 -3.23 -9.39
N LYS A 44 -6.18 -4.50 -9.77
CA LYS A 44 -5.91 -5.60 -8.82
C LYS A 44 -4.50 -5.47 -8.24
N LYS A 45 -3.52 -5.09 -9.07
CA LYS A 45 -2.12 -4.87 -8.65
C LYS A 45 -1.99 -3.72 -7.66
N SER A 46 -2.58 -2.56 -7.96
CA SER A 46 -2.60 -1.38 -7.08
C SER A 46 -3.26 -1.69 -5.72
N ARG A 47 -4.45 -2.33 -5.72
CA ARG A 47 -5.11 -2.79 -4.48
C ARG A 47 -4.22 -3.67 -3.60
N ARG A 48 -3.54 -4.66 -4.22
CA ARG A 48 -2.63 -5.57 -3.50
C ARG A 48 -1.40 -4.85 -2.95
N ASN A 49 -0.87 -3.87 -3.68
CA ASN A 49 0.28 -3.09 -3.22
C ASN A 49 -0.10 -2.23 -2.00
N ILE A 50 -1.24 -1.52 -2.05
CA ILE A 50 -1.75 -0.74 -0.92
C ILE A 50 -1.97 -1.63 0.32
N ALA A 51 -2.57 -2.80 0.14
CA ALA A 51 -2.81 -3.73 1.23
C ALA A 51 -1.49 -4.18 1.90
N ARG A 52 -0.47 -4.53 1.13
CA ARG A 52 0.84 -4.95 1.68
C ARG A 52 1.50 -3.86 2.53
N ILE A 53 1.47 -2.60 2.07
CA ILE A 53 2.03 -1.47 2.83
C ILE A 53 1.27 -1.29 4.14
N LYS A 54 -0.08 -1.29 4.10
CA LYS A 54 -0.91 -1.18 5.30
C LYS A 54 -0.67 -2.32 6.30
N THR A 55 -0.48 -3.55 5.83
CA THR A 55 -0.16 -4.70 6.68
C THR A 55 1.15 -4.49 7.42
N ILE A 56 2.22 -4.08 6.75
CA ILE A 56 3.53 -3.84 7.38
C ILE A 56 3.45 -2.71 8.40
N LEU A 57 2.74 -1.63 8.10
CA LEU A 57 2.49 -0.56 9.07
C LEU A 57 1.73 -1.07 10.30
N SER A 58 0.74 -1.94 10.11
CA SER A 58 0.00 -2.58 11.21
C SER A 58 0.89 -3.52 12.03
N GLU A 59 1.74 -4.32 11.40
CA GLU A 59 2.70 -5.20 12.07
C GLU A 59 3.69 -4.40 12.93
N ARG A 60 4.25 -3.31 12.38
CA ARG A 60 5.12 -2.38 13.11
C ARG A 60 4.41 -1.80 14.35
N LYS A 61 3.16 -1.35 14.20
CA LYS A 61 2.33 -0.86 15.32
C LYS A 61 2.06 -1.95 16.37
N LYS A 62 1.67 -3.15 15.95
CA LYS A 62 1.42 -4.29 16.87
C LYS A 62 2.68 -4.68 17.66
N LYS A 63 3.86 -4.66 17.03
CA LYS A 63 5.13 -4.94 17.71
C LYS A 63 5.43 -3.92 18.80
N ILE A 64 5.22 -2.63 18.53
CA ILE A 64 5.36 -1.55 19.52
C ILE A 64 4.41 -1.76 20.70
N ILE A 65 3.11 -2.00 20.43
CA ILE A 65 2.11 -2.22 21.48
C ILE A 65 2.47 -3.41 22.37
N LYS A 66 2.93 -4.52 21.77
CA LYS A 66 3.39 -5.69 22.54
C LYS A 66 4.62 -5.37 23.40
N LEU A 67 5.52 -4.51 22.93
CA LEU A 67 6.69 -4.07 23.69
C LEU A 67 6.27 -3.22 24.90
N CYS A 68 5.33 -2.29 24.71
CA CYS A 68 4.83 -1.43 25.79
C CYS A 68 4.02 -2.21 26.84
N LYS A 69 3.33 -3.29 26.45
CA LYS A 69 2.60 -4.18 27.39
C LYS A 69 3.49 -5.16 28.15
N LYS A 70 4.77 -5.28 27.77
CA LYS A 70 5.76 -6.15 28.41
C LYS A 70 6.67 -5.41 29.39
N LYS A 71 6.60 -4.08 29.41
CA LYS A 71 7.18 -3.21 30.46
C LYS A 71 6.10 -2.91 31.47
#